data_AF-A0A917FNQ9-F1
#
_entry.id   AF-A0A917FNQ9-F1
#
_cell.length_a   1.000
_cell.length_b   1.000
_cell.length_c   1.000
_cell.angle_alpha   90.00
_cell.angle_beta   90.00
_cell.angle_gamma   90.00
#
_symmetry.space_group_name_H-M   'P 1'
#
loop_
_entity.id
_entity.type
_entity.pdbx_description
1 polymer ?
#
loop_
_entity_poly.entity_id
_entity_poly.type
_entity_poly.pdbx_seq_one_letter_code
_entity_poly.pdbx_strand_id
1 'polypeptide(L)'
;MTTTARRIGLVLQILVVAFLLFDAVTHILNIQVVRDASADLGLRDDMAPITGVVMAIILVIYVVPATSILGAILLTGYLGGAVLTNWRVEKPLVSTVFFAIYVGVAAWGALYLRDERVRSIIPLRREARRPVGTRTGTV
;
A
#
# COMPACT_ATOMS: atom_id res chain seq x y z
N MET A 1 -4.93 -19.66 9.68
CA MET A 1 -4.45 -19.50 8.28
C MET A 1 -3.57 -20.68 7.91
N THR A 2 -3.56 -21.14 6.65
CA THR A 2 -2.59 -22.14 6.21
C THR A 2 -1.19 -21.53 6.13
N THR A 3 -0.15 -22.32 6.40
CA THR A 3 1.27 -21.89 6.34
C THR A 3 1.65 -21.26 4.99
N THR A 4 1.01 -21.70 3.91
CA THR A 4 1.18 -21.18 2.55
C THR A 4 0.74 -19.72 2.41
N ALA A 5 -0.43 -19.35 2.94
CA ALA A 5 -0.96 -18.00 2.81
C ALA A 5 -0.08 -16.95 3.52
N ARG A 6 0.47 -17.33 4.68
CA ARG A 6 1.42 -16.49 5.41
C ARG A 6 2.72 -16.29 4.62
N ARG A 7 3.26 -17.32 3.97
CA ARG A 7 4.46 -17.21 3.12
C ARG A 7 4.23 -16.29 1.93
N ILE A 8 3.08 -16.40 1.27
CA ILE A 8 2.71 -15.50 0.16
C ILE A 8 2.67 -14.05 0.64
N GLY A 9 2.05 -13.80 1.79
CA GLY A 9 2.03 -12.46 2.39
C GLY A 9 3.43 -11.93 2.74
N LEU A 10 4.35 -12.78 3.20
CA LEU A 10 5.76 -12.39 3.44
C LEU A 10 6.46 -11.98 2.15
N VAL A 11 6.35 -12.82 1.10
CA VAL A 11 6.97 -12.56 -0.21
C VAL A 11 6.43 -11.27 -0.80
N LEU A 12 5.11 -11.08 -0.78
CA LEU A 12 4.47 -9.87 -1.30
C LEU A 12 4.90 -8.62 -0.52
N GLN A 13 5.01 -8.71 0.81
CA GLN A 13 5.49 -7.58 1.61
C GLN A 13 6.94 -7.24 1.28
N ILE A 14 7.83 -8.23 1.14
CA ILE A 14 9.23 -7.99 0.77
C ILE A 14 9.31 -7.31 -0.60
N LEU A 15 8.53 -7.79 -1.57
CA LEU A 15 8.48 -7.20 -2.92
C LEU A 15 8.03 -5.73 -2.87
N VAL A 16 6.92 -5.44 -2.18
CA VAL A 16 6.39 -4.08 -2.03
C VAL A 16 7.41 -3.18 -1.33
N VAL A 17 8.00 -3.63 -0.22
CA VAL A 17 8.97 -2.84 0.54
C VAL A 17 10.23 -2.57 -0.27
N ALA A 18 10.75 -3.58 -0.98
CA ALA A 18 11.92 -3.40 -1.83
C ALA A 18 11.66 -2.41 -2.96
N PHE A 19 10.51 -2.51 -3.62
CA PHE A 19 10.10 -1.57 -4.67
C PHE A 19 9.96 -0.13 -4.13
N LEU A 20 9.21 0.06 -3.03
CA LEU A 20 9.00 1.39 -2.44
C LEU A 20 10.28 1.99 -1.86
N LEU A 21 11.19 1.15 -1.35
CA LEU A 21 12.49 1.61 -0.89
C LEU A 21 13.34 2.11 -2.07
N PHE A 22 13.37 1.36 -3.17
CA PHE A 22 14.04 1.78 -4.38
C PHE A 22 13.47 3.10 -4.93
N ASP A 23 12.15 3.20 -5.00
CA ASP A 23 11.43 4.43 -5.39
C ASP A 23 11.82 5.62 -4.51
N ALA A 24 11.74 5.47 -3.19
CA ALA A 24 12.11 6.52 -2.25
C ALA A 24 13.59 6.95 -2.39
N VAL A 25 14.51 5.99 -2.49
CA VAL A 25 15.95 6.28 -2.60
C VAL A 25 16.26 7.02 -3.90
N THR A 26 15.71 6.58 -5.03
CA THR A 26 15.96 7.23 -6.33
C THR A 26 15.41 8.66 -6.37
N HIS A 27 14.27 8.91 -5.72
CA HIS A 27 13.70 10.25 -5.54
C HIS A 27 14.54 11.13 -4.61
N ILE A 28 15.00 10.60 -3.47
CA ILE A 28 15.87 11.33 -2.52
C ILE A 28 17.19 11.73 -3.18
N LEU A 29 17.80 10.81 -3.95
CA LEU A 29 19.04 11.05 -4.66
C LEU A 29 18.87 11.96 -5.89
N ASN A 30 17.62 12.24 -6.29
CA ASN A 30 17.25 13.02 -7.45
C ASN A 30 18.06 12.64 -8.70
N ILE A 31 18.15 11.33 -8.98
CA ILE A 31 18.93 10.83 -10.12
C ILE A 31 18.34 11.36 -11.44
N GLN A 32 19.15 11.42 -12.49
CA GLN A 32 18.76 12.01 -13.77
C GLN A 32 17.42 11.48 -14.30
N VAL A 33 17.21 10.16 -14.22
CA VAL A 33 15.96 9.52 -14.66
C VAL A 33 14.74 10.06 -13.92
N VAL A 34 14.83 10.27 -12.60
CA VAL A 34 13.72 10.80 -11.79
C VAL A 34 13.50 12.28 -12.07
N ARG A 35 14.58 13.04 -12.28
CA ARG A 35 14.49 14.46 -12.67
C ARG A 35 13.80 14.64 -14.01
N ASP A 36 14.23 13.90 -15.02
CA ASP A 36 13.65 13.97 -16.36
C ASP A 36 12.17 13.57 -16.31
N ALA A 37 11.84 12.49 -15.58
CA ALA A 37 10.45 12.07 -15.37
C ALA A 37 9.61 13.11 -14.61
N SER A 38 10.19 13.82 -13.62
CA SER A 38 9.50 14.87 -12.86
C SER A 38 9.27 16.12 -13.72
N ALA A 39 10.23 16.47 -14.57
CA ALA A 39 10.11 17.56 -15.52
C ALA A 39 9.01 17.29 -16.56
N ASP A 40 8.91 16.05 -17.06
CA ASP A 40 7.82 15.59 -17.93
C ASP A 40 6.43 15.75 -17.28
N LEU A 41 6.35 15.62 -15.96
CA LEU A 41 5.13 15.81 -15.17
C LEU A 41 4.85 17.30 -14.86
N GLY A 42 5.74 18.21 -15.27
CA GLY A 42 5.67 19.64 -14.94
C GLY A 42 5.94 19.95 -13.47
N LEU A 43 6.64 19.06 -12.75
CA LEU A 43 7.00 19.22 -11.35
C LEU A 43 8.31 20.00 -11.20
N ARG A 44 8.44 20.72 -10.08
CA ARG A 44 9.69 21.43 -9.73
C ARG A 44 10.74 20.41 -9.26
N ASP A 45 12.02 20.70 -9.52
CA ASP A 45 13.13 19.79 -9.23
C ASP A 45 13.30 19.47 -7.73
N ASP A 46 12.82 20.36 -6.84
CA ASP A 46 12.81 20.14 -5.39
C ASP A 46 11.71 19.18 -4.92
N MET A 47 10.68 18.93 -5.74
CA MET A 47 9.56 18.06 -5.36
C MET A 47 9.95 16.59 -5.28
N ALA A 48 10.85 16.12 -6.15
CA ALA A 48 11.29 14.72 -6.16
C ALA A 48 11.99 14.32 -4.83
N PRO A 49 13.01 15.04 -4.34
CA PRO A 49 13.61 14.75 -3.04
C PRO A 49 12.61 14.76 -1.88
N ILE A 50 11.72 15.75 -1.84
CA ILE A 50 10.73 15.90 -0.77
C ILE A 50 9.76 14.71 -0.77
N THR A 51 9.24 14.34 -1.93
CA THR A 51 8.33 13.18 -2.08
C THR A 51 9.02 11.86 -1.75
N GLY A 52 10.32 11.72 -2.04
CA GLY A 52 11.13 10.58 -1.62
C GLY A 52 11.29 10.48 -0.11
N VAL A 53 11.54 11.59 0.59
CA VAL A 53 11.61 11.63 2.07
C VAL A 53 10.27 11.27 2.69
N VAL A 54 9.17 11.84 2.16
CA VAL A 54 7.80 11.51 2.62
C VAL A 54 7.51 10.02 2.43
N MET A 55 7.83 9.46 1.26
CA MET A 55 7.69 8.02 1.00
C MET A 55 8.50 7.18 1.98
N ALA A 56 9.76 7.55 2.26
CA ALA A 56 10.60 6.83 3.21
C ALA A 56 10.00 6.79 4.62
N ILE A 57 9.45 7.91 5.10
CA ILE A 57 8.76 7.97 6.41
C ILE A 57 7.53 7.05 6.41
N ILE A 58 6.69 7.13 5.38
CA ILE A 58 5.50 6.27 5.24
C ILE A 58 5.91 4.79 5.22
N LEU A 59 6.97 4.46 4.50
CA LEU A 59 7.48 3.10 4.39
C LEU A 59 7.97 2.55 5.74
N VAL A 60 8.69 3.36 6.52
CA VAL A 60 9.10 2.99 7.89
C VAL A 60 7.87 2.69 8.75
N ILE A 61 6.86 3.55 8.73
CA ILE A 61 5.61 3.36 9.48
C ILE A 61 4.88 2.08 9.01
N TYR A 62 4.89 1.79 7.71
CA TYR A 62 4.27 0.61 7.11
C TYR A 62 4.98 -0.70 7.49
N VAL A 63 6.32 -0.72 7.56
CA VAL A 63 7.09 -1.93 7.88
C VAL A 63 7.00 -2.31 9.35
N VAL A 64 6.86 -1.33 10.25
CA VAL A 64 6.74 -1.59 11.70
C VAL A 64 5.39 -2.25 12.00
N PRO A 65 5.36 -3.49 12.54
CA PRO A 65 4.11 -4.26 12.71
C PRO A 65 3.04 -3.52 13.52
N ALA A 66 3.45 -2.79 14.56
CA ALA A 66 2.56 -2.04 15.45
C ALA A 66 1.83 -0.89 14.74
N THR A 67 2.40 -0.32 13.68
CA THR A 67 1.87 0.83 12.94
C THR A 67 1.54 0.51 11.48
N SER A 68 1.65 -0.75 11.08
CA SER A 68 1.52 -1.21 9.69
C SER A 68 0.19 -0.79 9.03
N ILE A 69 -0.91 -0.81 9.77
CA ILE A 69 -2.23 -0.35 9.30
C ILE A 69 -2.20 1.15 8.99
N LEU A 70 -1.66 1.97 9.90
CA LEU A 70 -1.50 3.41 9.67
C LEU A 70 -0.60 3.68 8.46
N GLY A 71 0.50 2.96 8.35
CA GLY A 71 1.40 3.05 7.20
C GLY A 71 0.70 2.70 5.88
N ALA A 72 -0.14 1.66 5.87
CA ALA A 72 -0.92 1.28 4.69
C ALA A 72 -1.95 2.36 4.29
N ILE A 73 -2.58 3.01 5.28
CA ILE A 73 -3.49 4.14 5.04
C ILE A 73 -2.73 5.33 4.45
N LEU A 74 -1.60 5.73 5.05
CA LEU A 74 -0.76 6.82 4.55
C LEU A 74 -0.25 6.52 3.14
N LEU A 75 0.20 5.29 2.89
CA LEU A 75 0.63 4.83 1.56
C LEU A 75 -0.49 4.93 0.53
N THR A 76 -1.74 4.61 0.92
CA THR A 76 -2.89 4.76 0.02
C THR A 76 -3.11 6.22 -0.38
N GLY A 77 -3.00 7.15 0.56
CA GLY A 77 -3.08 8.59 0.29
C GLY A 77 -1.95 9.07 -0.63
N TYR A 78 -0.71 8.64 -0.37
CA TYR A 78 0.45 8.97 -1.19
C TYR A 78 0.28 8.47 -2.64
N LEU A 79 -0.10 7.19 -2.80
CA LEU A 79 -0.29 6.57 -4.12
C LEU A 79 -1.47 7.20 -4.88
N GLY A 80 -2.50 7.67 -4.20
CA GLY A 80 -3.58 8.45 -4.82
C GLY A 80 -3.08 9.75 -5.48
N GLY A 81 -2.12 10.43 -4.83
CA GLY A 81 -1.43 11.58 -5.41
C GLY A 81 -0.63 11.23 -6.68
N ALA A 82 0.03 10.06 -6.68
CA ALA A 82 0.74 9.55 -7.85
C ALA A 82 -0.21 9.23 -9.02
N VAL A 83 -1.37 8.61 -8.74
CA VAL A 83 -2.41 8.35 -9.74
C VAL A 83 -2.88 9.66 -10.38
N LEU A 84 -3.27 10.64 -9.57
CA LEU A 84 -3.78 11.92 -10.08
C LEU A 84 -2.72 12.70 -10.87
N THR A 85 -1.49 12.76 -10.36
CA THR A 85 -0.39 13.48 -11.03
C THR A 85 -0.08 12.89 -12.40
N ASN A 86 -0.01 11.56 -12.53
CA ASN A 86 0.24 10.91 -13.81
C ASN A 86 -0.95 11.01 -14.76
N TRP A 87 -2.18 10.89 -14.25
CA TRP A 87 -3.37 10.97 -15.09
C TRP A 87 -3.62 12.38 -15.62
N ARG A 88 -3.32 13.42 -14.82
CA ARG A 88 -3.44 14.84 -15.21
C ARG A 88 -2.66 15.17 -16.48
N VAL A 89 -1.52 14.55 -16.70
CA VAL A 89 -0.68 14.74 -17.89
C VAL A 89 -0.83 13.60 -18.91
N GLU A 90 -1.97 12.88 -18.84
CA GLU A 90 -2.39 11.87 -19.82
C GLU A 90 -1.38 10.73 -20.03
N LYS A 91 -0.58 10.39 -19.00
CA LYS A 91 0.29 9.19 -19.08
C LYS A 91 -0.58 7.93 -19.28
N PRO A 92 -0.04 6.87 -19.91
CA PRO A 92 -0.80 5.66 -20.20
C PRO A 92 -1.46 5.04 -18.97
N LEU A 93 -2.77 4.78 -19.06
CA LEU A 93 -3.57 4.35 -17.91
C LEU A 93 -3.09 3.03 -17.31
N VAL A 94 -2.97 1.99 -18.14
CA VAL A 94 -2.73 0.62 -17.67
C VAL A 94 -1.32 0.43 -17.11
N SER A 95 -0.32 1.04 -17.75
CA SER A 95 1.09 0.84 -17.41
C SER A 95 1.63 1.84 -16.40
N THR A 96 1.13 3.08 -16.37
CA THR A 96 1.70 4.16 -15.53
C THR A 96 0.73 4.59 -14.44
N VAL A 97 -0.50 4.97 -14.79
CA VAL A 97 -1.47 5.48 -13.81
C VAL A 97 -1.92 4.38 -12.84
N PHE A 98 -2.34 3.23 -13.36
CA PHE A 98 -2.84 2.12 -12.54
C PHE A 98 -1.73 1.36 -11.83
N PHE A 99 -0.47 1.59 -12.18
CA PHE A 99 0.65 0.96 -11.49
C PHE A 99 0.65 1.29 -9.99
N ALA A 100 0.38 2.55 -9.62
CA ALA A 100 0.23 2.95 -8.23
C ALA A 100 -0.94 2.21 -7.51
N ILE A 101 -2.03 1.91 -8.23
CA ILE A 101 -3.16 1.13 -7.70
C ILE A 101 -2.73 -0.32 -7.45
N TYR A 102 -2.01 -0.94 -8.39
CA TYR A 102 -1.52 -2.31 -8.23
C TYR A 102 -0.59 -2.44 -7.02
N VAL A 103 0.29 -1.45 -6.79
CA VAL A 103 1.16 -1.39 -5.61
C VAL A 103 0.33 -1.25 -4.32
N GLY A 104 -0.68 -0.39 -4.32
CA GLY A 104 -1.60 -0.24 -3.18
C GLY A 104 -2.34 -1.53 -2.84
N VAL A 105 -2.87 -2.22 -3.85
CA VAL A 105 -3.55 -3.53 -3.68
C VAL A 105 -2.56 -4.58 -3.16
N ALA A 106 -1.33 -4.61 -3.67
CA ALA A 106 -0.30 -5.53 -3.21
C ALA A 106 0.09 -5.25 -1.74
N ALA A 107 0.22 -3.99 -1.34
CA ALA A 107 0.53 -3.60 0.04
C ALA A 107 -0.57 -4.05 1.01
N TRP A 108 -1.83 -3.71 0.73
CA TRP A 108 -2.95 -4.15 1.55
C TRP A 108 -3.13 -5.68 1.54
N GLY A 109 -2.95 -6.32 0.40
CA GLY A 109 -3.02 -7.78 0.26
C GLY A 109 -1.95 -8.49 1.10
N ALA A 110 -0.72 -7.98 1.11
CA ALA A 110 0.36 -8.53 1.92
C ALA A 110 0.02 -8.47 3.42
N LEU A 111 -0.52 -7.33 3.85
CA LEU A 111 -0.92 -7.11 5.25
C LEU A 111 -2.12 -7.99 5.63
N TYR A 112 -3.13 -8.07 4.76
CA TYR A 112 -4.31 -8.91 4.94
C TYR A 112 -3.94 -10.40 5.12
N LEU A 113 -2.94 -10.87 4.35
CA LEU A 113 -2.45 -12.24 4.43
C LEU A 113 -1.56 -12.52 5.65
N ARG A 114 -1.05 -11.49 6.32
CA ARG A 114 -0.11 -11.66 7.46
C ARG A 114 -0.75 -11.37 8.81
N ASP A 115 -1.68 -10.43 8.88
CA ASP A 115 -2.22 -9.92 10.13
C ASP A 115 -3.71 -10.29 10.30
N GLU A 116 -4.04 -10.91 11.43
CA GLU A 116 -5.42 -11.25 11.80
C GLU A 116 -6.24 -10.01 12.18
N ARG A 117 -5.60 -8.98 12.71
CA ARG A 117 -6.25 -7.71 13.10
C ARG A 117 -6.78 -6.97 11.88
N VAL A 118 -6.05 -7.01 10.76
CA VAL A 118 -6.52 -6.40 9.51
C VAL A 118 -7.74 -7.15 8.98
N ARG A 119 -7.77 -8.47 9.11
CA ARG A 119 -8.92 -9.30 8.72
C ARG A 119 -10.14 -9.07 9.61
N SER A 120 -9.96 -8.77 10.90
CA SER A 120 -11.08 -8.45 11.79
C SER A 120 -11.67 -7.07 11.52
N ILE A 121 -10.86 -6.11 11.07
CA ILE A 121 -11.32 -4.77 10.70
C ILE A 121 -11.99 -4.77 9.31
N ILE A 122 -11.47 -5.57 8.36
CA ILE A 122 -11.97 -5.65 6.98
C ILE A 122 -12.39 -7.10 6.65
N PRO A 123 -13.55 -7.56 7.14
CA PRO A 123 -14.02 -8.92 6.85
C PRO A 123 -14.53 -9.02 5.40
N LEU A 124 -13.81 -9.78 4.56
CA LEU A 124 -14.22 -10.03 3.16
C LEU A 124 -15.39 -11.00 3.03
N ARG A 125 -15.69 -11.79 4.09
CA ARG A 125 -16.88 -12.62 4.19
C ARG A 125 -17.64 -12.26 5.45
N ARG A 126 -18.96 -12.05 5.33
CA ARG A 126 -19.84 -11.96 6.49
C ARG A 126 -19.92 -13.33 7.16
N GLU A 127 -19.53 -13.41 8.42
CA GLU A 127 -19.97 -14.54 9.24
C GLU A 127 -21.49 -14.44 9.39
N ALA A 128 -22.21 -15.44 8.89
CA ALA A 128 -23.64 -15.54 9.13
C ALA A 128 -23.85 -15.62 10.65
N ARG A 129 -24.53 -14.63 11.23
CA ARG A 129 -24.89 -14.67 12.65
C ARG A 129 -25.57 -16.01 12.92
N ARG A 130 -24.99 -16.86 13.76
CA ARG A 130 -25.71 -18.04 14.25
C ARG A 130 -26.89 -17.53 15.07
N PRO A 131 -28.13 -17.99 14.81
CA PRO A 131 -29.27 -17.63 15.65
C PRO A 131 -28.94 -18.02 17.09
N VAL A 132 -29.10 -17.08 18.02
CA VAL A 132 -29.03 -17.37 19.45
C VAL A 132 -30.15 -18.34 19.74
N GLY A 133 -29.81 -19.61 19.98
CA GLY A 133 -30.77 -20.62 20.41
C GLY A 133 -31.37 -20.18 21.73
N THR A 134 -32.64 -19.76 21.71
CA THR A 134 -33.45 -19.62 22.91
C THR A 134 -33.50 -20.97 23.60
N ARG A 135 -32.73 -21.13 24.69
CA ARG A 135 -32.98 -22.17 25.68
C ARG A 135 -34.31 -21.83 26.33
N THR A 136 -35.41 -22.31 25.76
CA THR A 136 -36.68 -22.39 26.47
C THR A 136 -36.53 -23.54 27.46
N GLY A 137 -36.27 -23.19 28.72
CA GLY A 137 -36.44 -24.12 29.82
C GLY A 137 -37.91 -24.49 29.90
N THR A 138 -38.20 -25.78 29.83
CA THR A 138 -39.48 -26.33 30.28
C THR A 138 -39.20 -27.14 31.54
N VAL A 139 -39.90 -26.68 32.58
CA VAL A 139 -40.06 -27.22 33.93
C VAL A 139 -40.63 -28.64 33.88
#